data_AF-A0A271VRI5-F1
#
_entry.id   AF-A0A271VRI5-F1
#
_cell.length_a   1.000
_cell.length_b   1.000
_cell.length_c   1.000
_cell.angle_alpha   90.00
_cell.angle_beta   90.00
_cell.angle_gamma   90.00
#
_symmetry.space_group_name_H-M   'P 1'
#
loop_
_entity.id
_entity.type
_entity.pdbx_description
1 polymer ?
#
loop_
_entity_poly.entity_id
_entity_poly.type
_entity_poly.pdbx_seq_one_letter_code
_entity_poly.pdbx_strand_id
1 'polypeptide(L)'
;MKSNIDKQAVKSFLLQLQDQICQQLEAADGQAQFIEDAWQREPGEKLGGGGRTRVMRGGAVFEQGGVNFSHVFGEQMPGSATAHRPELAGRRFEAMGVSLVMHPKNPYVPTSHANVRFFIAEKEGEAPIWWFGGGFDLTPFYPFVEDCQFWHHTAKNLCAPFGADIYNQHKAWCDRYFYLPHRNETRGIGGLFFDDLNEWPFEQCFAYMQAVGEGYTQAYVPIVEKRKNTPFTERERQFQLYRRGRYVEFNLVLDRGTLFGLQTGGRTESILMSMPPLARWEYAYQPESDTPEAQLSEFLVPREW
;
A
#
# COMPACT_ATOMS: atom_id res chain seq x y z
N MET A 1 -29.38 -12.08 -11.35
CA MET A 1 -29.56 -11.89 -9.89
C MET A 1 -28.80 -10.63 -9.51
N LYS A 2 -29.40 -9.70 -8.76
CA LYS A 2 -28.63 -8.58 -8.18
C LYS A 2 -27.61 -9.22 -7.24
N SER A 3 -26.32 -9.05 -7.51
CA SER A 3 -25.29 -9.54 -6.58
C SER A 3 -25.51 -8.83 -5.24
N ASN A 4 -25.45 -9.58 -4.15
CA ASN A 4 -25.75 -9.03 -2.84
C ASN A 4 -24.45 -8.52 -2.23
N ILE A 5 -24.35 -7.21 -2.04
CA ILE A 5 -23.13 -6.59 -1.50
C ILE A 5 -23.03 -6.93 -0.01
N ASP A 6 -22.06 -7.78 0.33
CA ASP A 6 -21.83 -8.20 1.71
C ASP A 6 -20.69 -7.40 2.37
N LYS A 7 -21.06 -6.26 2.95
CA LYS A 7 -20.13 -5.36 3.66
C LYS A 7 -19.49 -6.04 4.88
N GLN A 8 -20.21 -6.95 5.54
CA GLN A 8 -19.71 -7.62 6.75
C GLN A 8 -18.64 -8.65 6.39
N ALA A 9 -18.85 -9.43 5.32
CA ALA A 9 -17.82 -10.34 4.82
C ALA A 9 -16.52 -9.61 4.47
N VAL A 10 -16.60 -8.45 3.81
CA VAL A 10 -15.42 -7.63 3.49
C VAL A 10 -14.71 -7.17 4.78
N LYS A 11 -15.46 -6.64 5.75
CA LYS A 11 -14.89 -6.19 7.03
C LYS A 11 -14.20 -7.33 7.79
N SER A 12 -14.86 -8.49 7.89
CA SER A 12 -14.31 -9.67 8.55
C SER A 12 -13.02 -10.15 7.89
N PHE A 13 -13.00 -10.20 6.56
CA PHE A 13 -11.78 -10.54 5.82
C PHE A 13 -10.65 -9.53 6.08
N LEU A 14 -10.92 -8.22 6.03
CA LEU A 14 -9.89 -7.20 6.24
C LEU A 14 -9.29 -7.26 7.65
N LEU A 15 -10.11 -7.52 8.67
CA LEU A 15 -9.63 -7.71 10.05
C LEU A 15 -8.72 -8.94 10.15
N GLN A 16 -9.14 -10.06 9.56
CA GLN A 16 -8.35 -11.31 9.53
C GLN A 16 -7.04 -11.12 8.74
N LEU A 17 -7.10 -10.42 7.61
CA LEU A 17 -5.93 -10.13 6.79
C LEU A 17 -4.89 -9.32 7.57
N GLN A 18 -5.32 -8.29 8.30
CA GLN A 18 -4.42 -7.54 9.18
C GLN A 18 -3.74 -8.46 10.21
N ASP A 19 -4.50 -9.36 10.84
CA ASP A 19 -3.98 -10.30 11.83
C ASP A 19 -2.92 -11.23 11.21
N GLN A 20 -3.22 -11.81 10.05
CA GLN A 20 -2.33 -12.71 9.33
C GLN A 20 -1.06 -12.02 8.82
N ILE A 21 -1.16 -10.79 8.31
CA ILE A 21 0.01 -10.04 7.85
C ILE A 21 0.91 -9.70 9.03
N CYS A 22 0.34 -9.20 10.14
CA CYS A 22 1.09 -8.92 11.36
C CYS A 22 1.85 -10.16 11.83
N GLN A 23 1.16 -11.30 11.95
CA GLN A 23 1.77 -12.55 12.41
C GLN A 23 2.95 -13.00 11.52
N GLN A 24 2.79 -12.95 10.20
CA GLN A 24 3.85 -13.36 9.26
C GLN A 24 5.06 -12.42 9.31
N LEU A 25 4.83 -11.10 9.43
CA LEU A 25 5.92 -10.12 9.52
C LEU A 25 6.63 -10.18 10.88
N GLU A 26 5.91 -10.42 11.98
CA GLU A 26 6.52 -10.67 13.29
C GLU A 26 7.39 -11.93 13.29
N ALA A 27 6.93 -13.00 12.63
CA ALA A 27 7.72 -14.21 12.46
C ALA A 27 8.99 -13.97 11.64
N ALA A 28 8.91 -13.14 10.59
CA ALA A 28 10.07 -12.77 9.77
C ALA A 28 11.07 -11.89 10.54
N ASP A 29 10.57 -10.97 11.39
CA ASP A 29 11.40 -10.13 12.25
C ASP A 29 12.09 -10.92 13.36
N GLY A 30 11.32 -11.75 14.10
CA GLY A 30 11.80 -12.59 15.19
C GLY A 30 12.16 -11.85 16.49
N GLN A 31 12.01 -10.51 16.55
CA GLN A 31 12.30 -9.72 17.75
C GLN A 31 11.15 -8.80 18.15
N ALA A 32 10.74 -7.87 17.28
CA ALA A 32 9.69 -6.92 17.59
C ALA A 32 8.30 -7.46 17.28
N GLN A 33 7.31 -6.91 17.96
CA GLN A 33 5.89 -7.18 17.75
C GLN A 33 5.15 -5.90 17.36
N PHE A 34 4.01 -6.05 16.69
CA PHE A 34 3.10 -4.94 16.44
C PHE A 34 2.38 -4.54 17.72
N ILE A 35 2.40 -3.24 18.02
CA ILE A 35 1.62 -2.65 19.10
C ILE A 35 0.33 -2.10 18.49
N GLU A 36 -0.81 -2.57 18.98
CA GLU A 36 -2.12 -2.12 18.54
C GLU A 36 -2.55 -0.85 19.29
N ASP A 37 -3.03 0.12 18.50
CA ASP A 37 -3.70 1.34 18.92
C ASP A 37 -5.07 1.35 18.24
N ALA A 38 -6.07 0.86 18.98
CA ALA A 38 -7.46 0.84 18.55
C ALA A 38 -8.10 2.20 18.84
N TRP A 39 -8.80 2.75 17.85
CA TRP A 39 -9.39 4.08 17.94
C TRP A 39 -10.80 4.10 17.35
N GLN A 40 -11.62 4.99 17.88
CA GLN A 40 -12.95 5.32 17.37
C GLN A 40 -13.04 6.84 17.22
N ARG A 41 -13.86 7.29 16.27
CA ARG A 41 -14.19 8.71 16.15
C ARG A 41 -15.21 9.09 17.21
N GLU A 42 -15.03 10.27 17.80
CA GLU A 42 -15.90 10.73 18.88
C GLU A 42 -17.29 11.13 18.36
N PRO A 43 -18.35 11.00 19.18
CA PRO A 43 -19.68 11.52 18.84
C PRO A 43 -19.63 13.02 18.53
N GLY A 44 -20.14 13.42 17.36
CA GLY A 44 -20.16 14.82 16.92
C GLY A 44 -19.06 15.18 15.92
N GLU A 45 -18.11 14.28 15.65
CA GLU A 45 -17.23 14.40 14.48
C GLU A 45 -18.03 14.27 13.17
N LYS A 46 -17.50 14.86 12.08
CA LYS A 46 -18.12 14.79 10.75
C LYS A 46 -18.24 13.36 10.20
N LEU A 47 -17.36 12.46 10.65
CA LEU A 47 -17.30 11.07 10.23
C LEU A 47 -17.45 10.17 11.45
N GLY A 48 -18.14 9.05 11.29
CA GLY A 48 -18.17 7.96 12.26
C GLY A 48 -17.16 6.85 11.91
N GLY A 49 -17.12 5.84 12.77
CA GLY A 49 -16.28 4.65 12.59
C GLY A 49 -15.00 4.68 13.41
N GLY A 50 -13.97 3.98 12.94
CA GLY A 50 -12.73 3.78 13.69
C GLY A 50 -11.72 2.91 12.96
N GLY A 51 -10.75 2.38 13.70
CA GLY A 51 -9.73 1.50 13.14
C GLY A 51 -8.86 0.82 14.19
N ARG A 52 -7.97 -0.05 13.69
CA ARG A 52 -6.89 -0.69 14.43
C ARG A 52 -5.59 -0.30 13.75
N THR A 53 -4.84 0.62 14.33
CA THR A 53 -3.49 0.95 13.87
C THR A 53 -2.52 0.00 14.55
N ARG A 54 -1.74 -0.76 13.80
CA ARG A 54 -0.70 -1.62 14.36
C ARG A 54 0.66 -1.16 13.90
N VAL A 55 1.54 -0.83 14.83
CA VAL A 55 2.87 -0.28 14.54
C VAL A 55 3.96 -1.14 15.16
N MET A 56 4.99 -1.44 14.37
CA MET A 56 6.22 -2.09 14.80
C MET A 56 7.37 -1.08 14.70
N ARG A 57 8.25 -1.04 15.71
CA ARG A 57 9.44 -0.17 15.75
C ARG A 57 10.61 -0.91 16.37
N GLY A 58 11.82 -0.67 15.86
CA GLY A 58 13.04 -1.19 16.46
C GLY A 58 13.18 -2.71 16.41
N GLY A 59 12.62 -3.35 15.38
CA GLY A 59 12.78 -4.78 15.13
C GLY A 59 14.17 -5.16 14.63
N ALA A 60 14.43 -6.46 14.59
CA ALA A 60 15.69 -6.99 14.07
C ALA A 60 15.78 -6.78 12.55
N VAL A 61 14.65 -6.89 11.86
CA VAL A 61 14.53 -6.78 10.40
C VAL A 61 13.82 -5.49 10.02
N PHE A 62 12.68 -5.21 10.64
CA PHE A 62 11.89 -4.02 10.35
C PHE A 62 12.24 -2.88 11.32
N GLU A 63 12.81 -1.81 10.77
CA GLU A 63 13.16 -0.63 11.56
C GLU A 63 11.91 0.10 12.03
N GLN A 64 10.94 0.23 11.12
CA GLN A 64 9.61 0.73 11.40
C GLN A 64 8.64 0.14 10.37
N GLY A 65 7.41 -0.12 10.78
CA GLY A 65 6.34 -0.45 9.87
C GLY A 65 5.00 -0.36 10.55
N GLY A 66 3.94 -0.38 9.75
CA GLY A 66 2.59 -0.46 10.29
C GLY A 66 1.63 -1.10 9.32
N VAL A 67 0.60 -1.72 9.89
CA VAL A 67 -0.46 -2.41 9.19
C VAL A 67 -1.76 -1.89 9.79
N ASN A 68 -2.43 -1.00 9.07
CA ASN A 68 -3.57 -0.26 9.58
C ASN A 68 -4.86 -0.79 8.96
N PHE A 69 -5.82 -1.14 9.81
CA PHE A 69 -7.20 -1.33 9.43
C PHE A 69 -8.00 -0.07 9.77
N SER A 70 -8.92 0.33 8.89
CA SER A 70 -9.93 1.33 9.21
C SER A 70 -11.26 0.97 8.58
N HIS A 71 -12.35 1.35 9.25
CA HIS A 71 -13.71 1.36 8.72
C HIS A 71 -14.36 2.66 9.16
N VAL A 72 -14.52 3.59 8.22
CA VAL A 72 -15.08 4.92 8.42
C VAL A 72 -16.35 5.08 7.60
N PHE A 73 -17.27 5.89 8.10
CA PHE A 73 -18.54 6.13 7.42
C PHE A 73 -19.07 7.53 7.72
N GLY A 74 -19.96 8.02 6.85
CA GLY A 74 -20.56 9.34 7.01
C GLY A 74 -21.88 9.46 6.26
N GLU A 75 -22.71 10.40 6.72
CA GLU A 75 -24.04 10.66 6.15
C GLU A 75 -23.99 11.31 4.76
N GLN A 76 -22.90 12.01 4.45
CA GLN A 76 -22.71 12.71 3.18
C GLN A 76 -21.24 12.68 2.74
N MET A 77 -21.02 12.54 1.43
CA MET A 77 -19.69 12.63 0.83
C MET A 77 -19.10 14.05 0.95
N PRO A 78 -17.78 14.20 1.17
CA PRO A 78 -17.12 15.50 1.11
C PRO A 78 -17.30 16.18 -0.25
N GLY A 79 -17.46 17.52 -0.26
CA GLY A 79 -17.66 18.28 -1.51
C GLY A 79 -16.54 18.11 -2.54
N SER A 80 -15.31 17.83 -2.10
CA SER A 80 -14.19 17.50 -2.99
C SER A 80 -14.40 16.19 -3.76
N ALA A 81 -15.05 15.20 -3.15
CA ALA A 81 -15.32 13.91 -3.79
C ALA A 81 -16.48 13.99 -4.78
N THR A 82 -17.53 14.77 -4.48
CA THR A 82 -18.70 14.93 -5.35
C THR A 82 -18.43 15.84 -6.54
N ALA A 83 -17.43 16.72 -6.48
CA ALA A 83 -17.00 17.53 -7.64
C ALA A 83 -16.53 16.68 -8.82
N HIS A 84 -15.91 15.52 -8.54
CA HIS A 84 -15.44 14.59 -9.56
C HIS A 84 -16.42 13.43 -9.83
N ARG A 85 -17.38 13.20 -8.92
CA ARG A 85 -18.43 12.16 -9.02
C ARG A 85 -19.78 12.69 -8.53
N PRO A 86 -20.51 13.45 -9.37
CA PRO A 86 -21.79 14.05 -9.00
C PRO A 86 -22.83 13.03 -8.53
N GLU A 87 -22.76 11.80 -9.02
CA GLU A 87 -23.61 10.66 -8.65
C GLU A 87 -23.47 10.23 -7.17
N LEU A 88 -22.40 10.66 -6.50
CA LEU A 88 -22.18 10.43 -5.07
C LEU A 88 -22.89 11.47 -4.18
N ALA A 89 -23.45 12.53 -4.75
CA ALA A 89 -24.09 13.59 -3.99
C ALA A 89 -25.32 13.10 -3.23
N GLY A 90 -25.40 13.44 -1.94
CA GLY A 90 -26.53 13.07 -1.07
C GLY A 90 -26.58 11.58 -0.71
N ARG A 91 -25.53 10.81 -0.98
CA ARG A 91 -25.39 9.42 -0.54
C ARG A 91 -24.63 9.35 0.79
N ARG A 92 -25.09 8.45 1.67
CA ARG A 92 -24.29 7.99 2.82
C ARG A 92 -23.19 7.07 2.30
N PHE A 93 -22.03 7.05 2.95
CA PHE A 93 -20.90 6.24 2.49
C PHE A 93 -20.23 5.47 3.60
N GLU A 94 -19.59 4.36 3.21
CA GLU A 94 -18.67 3.60 4.03
C GLU A 94 -17.39 3.33 3.24
N ALA A 95 -16.25 3.44 3.90
CA ALA A 95 -14.96 3.05 3.37
C ALA A 95 -14.24 2.18 4.40
N MET A 96 -13.76 1.02 3.98
CA MET A 96 -12.98 0.13 4.82
C MET A 96 -11.78 -0.42 4.07
N GLY A 97 -10.68 -0.66 4.77
CA GLY A 97 -9.48 -1.19 4.13
C GLY A 97 -8.36 -1.52 5.10
N VAL A 98 -7.39 -2.27 4.58
CA VAL A 98 -6.08 -2.49 5.19
C VAL A 98 -5.04 -1.76 4.34
N SER A 99 -4.20 -0.96 4.99
CA SER A 99 -3.08 -0.26 4.36
C SER A 99 -1.82 -0.46 5.19
N LEU A 100 -0.70 -0.73 4.54
CA LEU A 100 0.55 -1.01 5.23
C LEU A 100 1.77 -0.46 4.51
N VAL A 101 2.80 -0.17 5.28
CA VAL A 101 4.15 0.13 4.79
C VAL A 101 5.15 -0.51 5.74
N MET A 102 6.14 -1.20 5.17
CA MET A 102 7.24 -1.79 5.94
C MET A 102 8.57 -1.19 5.50
N HIS A 103 9.33 -0.65 6.45
CA HIS A 103 10.67 -0.11 6.24
C HIS A 103 11.71 -0.99 6.95
N PRO A 104 12.40 -1.87 6.21
CA PRO A 104 13.46 -2.69 6.77
C PRO A 104 14.68 -1.88 7.19
N LYS A 105 15.37 -2.35 8.21
CA LYS A 105 16.66 -1.81 8.68
C LYS A 105 17.77 -2.07 7.67
N ASN A 106 17.81 -3.25 7.08
CA ASN A 106 18.84 -3.68 6.13
C ASN A 106 18.57 -3.09 4.73
N PRO A 107 19.50 -2.34 4.11
CA PRO A 107 19.35 -1.77 2.75
C PRO A 107 19.06 -2.81 1.66
N TYR A 108 19.42 -4.07 1.88
CA TYR A 108 19.19 -5.15 0.93
C TYR A 108 17.77 -5.73 0.99
N VAL A 109 16.98 -5.37 2.00
CA VAL A 109 15.55 -5.68 2.05
C VAL A 109 14.77 -4.46 1.55
N PRO A 110 13.97 -4.58 0.48
CA PRO A 110 13.19 -3.47 -0.06
C PRO A 110 12.18 -2.91 0.93
N THR A 111 11.88 -1.60 0.85
CA THR A 111 10.61 -1.11 1.42
C THR A 111 9.46 -1.70 0.60
N SER A 112 8.34 -2.00 1.25
CA SER A 112 7.13 -2.46 0.58
C SER A 112 5.89 -1.73 1.09
N HIS A 113 4.89 -1.66 0.23
CA HIS A 113 3.57 -1.13 0.54
C HIS A 113 2.49 -2.05 -0.02
N ALA A 114 1.37 -2.12 0.69
CA ALA A 114 0.16 -2.76 0.19
C ALA A 114 -1.08 -2.03 0.71
N ASN A 115 -2.14 -2.08 -0.10
CA ASN A 115 -3.44 -1.56 0.23
C ASN A 115 -4.52 -2.47 -0.38
N VAL A 116 -5.57 -2.76 0.39
CA VAL A 116 -6.82 -3.31 -0.14
C VAL A 116 -7.98 -2.61 0.55
N ARG A 117 -8.94 -2.12 -0.23
CA ARG A 117 -10.04 -1.30 0.27
C ARG A 117 -11.32 -1.53 -0.50
N PHE A 118 -12.42 -1.24 0.18
CA PHE A 118 -13.77 -1.27 -0.34
C PHE A 118 -14.47 0.03 0.00
N PHE A 119 -15.15 0.59 -0.99
CA PHE A 119 -15.99 1.77 -0.85
C PHE A 119 -17.41 1.46 -1.30
N ILE A 120 -18.39 2.00 -0.59
CA ILE A 120 -19.80 1.96 -0.98
C ILE A 120 -20.52 3.25 -0.60
N ALA A 121 -21.38 3.73 -1.50
CA ALA A 121 -22.27 4.86 -1.32
C ALA A 121 -23.73 4.48 -1.61
N GLU A 122 -24.60 4.70 -0.64
CA GLU A 122 -25.99 4.28 -0.64
C GLU A 122 -26.93 5.48 -0.52
N LYS A 123 -28.10 5.37 -1.16
CA LYS A 123 -29.22 6.29 -0.99
C LYS A 123 -30.51 5.53 -1.19
N GLU A 124 -31.50 5.84 -0.35
CA GLU A 124 -32.80 5.17 -0.40
C GLU A 124 -33.45 5.33 -1.79
N GLY A 125 -33.98 4.23 -2.33
CA GLY A 125 -34.58 4.20 -3.67
C GLY A 125 -33.60 4.15 -4.83
N GLU A 126 -32.29 4.26 -4.61
CA GLU A 126 -31.26 4.19 -5.65
C GLU A 126 -30.37 2.94 -5.49
N ALA A 127 -29.83 2.44 -6.61
CA ALA A 127 -28.84 1.37 -6.56
C ALA A 127 -27.56 1.86 -5.85
N PRO A 128 -26.88 1.03 -5.03
CA PRO A 128 -25.62 1.40 -4.40
C PRO A 128 -24.52 1.57 -5.44
N ILE A 129 -23.64 2.54 -5.23
CA ILE A 129 -22.41 2.72 -6.01
C ILE A 129 -21.27 2.19 -5.15
N TRP A 130 -20.47 1.29 -5.68
CA TRP A 130 -19.39 0.66 -4.93
C TRP A 130 -18.22 0.35 -5.84
N TRP A 131 -17.06 0.17 -5.24
CA TRP A 131 -15.87 -0.33 -5.92
C TRP A 131 -14.85 -0.86 -4.90
N PHE A 132 -13.97 -1.74 -5.40
CA PHE A 132 -12.75 -2.10 -4.71
C PHE A 132 -11.56 -1.31 -5.28
N GLY A 133 -10.52 -1.17 -4.46
CA GLY A 133 -9.24 -0.64 -4.87
C GLY A 133 -8.13 -1.28 -4.06
N GLY A 134 -6.91 -1.19 -4.55
CA GLY A 134 -5.77 -1.76 -3.85
C GLY A 134 -4.58 -2.02 -4.72
N GLY A 135 -3.72 -2.91 -4.23
CA GLY A 135 -2.47 -3.28 -4.86
C GLY A 135 -1.36 -3.45 -3.84
N PHE A 136 -0.19 -3.81 -4.35
CA PHE A 136 1.05 -3.84 -3.58
C PHE A 136 2.21 -3.47 -4.51
N ASP A 137 3.24 -2.84 -3.95
CA ASP A 137 4.41 -2.41 -4.69
C ASP A 137 5.70 -2.52 -3.87
N LEU A 138 6.82 -2.67 -4.57
CA LEU A 138 8.14 -2.92 -3.99
C LEU A 138 9.12 -1.79 -4.33
N THR A 139 9.82 -1.30 -3.32
CA THR A 139 10.74 -0.16 -3.37
C THR A 139 12.13 -0.60 -2.90
N PRO A 140 12.95 -1.21 -3.80
CA PRO A 140 14.30 -1.63 -3.45
C PRO A 140 15.27 -0.46 -3.34
N PHE A 141 16.35 -0.67 -2.58
CA PHE A 141 17.52 0.23 -2.54
C PHE A 141 18.67 -0.38 -3.34
N TYR A 142 18.94 -1.67 -3.09
CA TYR A 142 19.87 -2.51 -3.86
C TYR A 142 19.07 -3.66 -4.46
N PRO A 143 18.57 -3.51 -5.69
CA PRO A 143 17.66 -4.49 -6.28
C PRO A 143 18.41 -5.75 -6.73
N PHE A 144 17.71 -6.88 -6.63
CA PHE A 144 18.13 -8.15 -7.23
C PHE A 144 17.11 -8.54 -8.29
N VAL A 145 17.58 -8.84 -9.50
CA VAL A 145 16.71 -9.17 -10.63
C VAL A 145 15.77 -10.32 -10.27
N GLU A 146 16.27 -11.35 -9.60
CA GLU A 146 15.48 -12.51 -9.24
C GLU A 146 14.39 -12.21 -8.18
N ASP A 147 14.59 -11.19 -7.34
CA ASP A 147 13.56 -10.77 -6.37
C ASP A 147 12.47 -9.95 -7.07
N CYS A 148 12.86 -9.09 -8.03
CA CYS A 148 11.91 -8.37 -8.88
C CYS A 148 11.05 -9.35 -9.69
N GLN A 149 11.68 -10.37 -10.28
CA GLN A 149 10.99 -11.44 -11.01
C GLN A 149 10.06 -12.23 -10.11
N PHE A 150 10.51 -12.64 -8.92
CA PHE A 150 9.69 -13.38 -7.98
C PHE A 150 8.45 -12.57 -7.54
N TRP A 151 8.63 -11.28 -7.23
CA TRP A 151 7.57 -10.35 -6.87
C TRP A 151 6.49 -10.27 -7.96
N HIS A 152 6.92 -10.01 -9.20
CA HIS A 152 6.02 -9.85 -10.34
C HIS A 152 5.41 -11.17 -10.82
N HIS A 153 6.13 -12.28 -10.72
CA HIS A 153 5.59 -13.60 -11.02
C HIS A 153 4.49 -13.99 -10.03
N THR A 154 4.67 -13.70 -8.74
CA THR A 154 3.63 -13.91 -7.73
C THR A 154 2.39 -13.08 -8.02
N ALA A 155 2.56 -11.80 -8.36
CA ALA A 155 1.48 -10.92 -8.79
C ALA A 155 0.78 -11.42 -10.07
N LYS A 156 1.52 -11.95 -11.04
CA LYS A 156 0.94 -12.49 -12.27
C LYS A 156 0.11 -13.75 -11.99
N ASN A 157 0.63 -14.64 -11.15
CA ASN A 157 -0.04 -15.89 -10.80
C ASN A 157 -1.36 -15.66 -10.05
N LEU A 158 -1.39 -14.71 -9.10
CA LEU A 158 -2.65 -14.41 -8.39
C LEU A 158 -3.68 -13.74 -9.29
N CYS A 159 -3.28 -12.99 -10.32
CA CYS A 159 -4.19 -12.36 -11.28
C CYS A 159 -4.75 -13.35 -12.31
N ALA A 160 -4.04 -14.43 -12.62
CA ALA A 160 -4.37 -15.35 -13.72
C ALA A 160 -5.81 -15.90 -13.70
N PRO A 161 -6.40 -16.28 -12.54
CA PRO A 161 -7.79 -16.75 -12.47
C PRO A 161 -8.85 -15.68 -12.82
N PHE A 162 -8.48 -14.40 -12.79
CA PHE A 162 -9.40 -13.28 -12.99
C PHE A 162 -9.38 -12.74 -14.42
N GLY A 163 -8.43 -13.17 -15.23
CA GLY A 163 -8.33 -12.83 -16.65
C GLY A 163 -6.87 -12.69 -17.11
N ALA A 164 -6.61 -12.99 -18.37
CA ALA A 164 -5.26 -13.01 -18.94
C ALA A 164 -4.56 -11.63 -18.90
N ASP A 165 -5.35 -10.55 -19.00
CA ASP A 165 -4.82 -9.17 -19.08
C ASP A 165 -4.78 -8.43 -17.74
N ILE A 166 -5.33 -9.02 -16.66
CA ILE A 166 -5.49 -8.35 -15.36
C ILE A 166 -4.13 -7.92 -14.78
N TYR A 167 -3.14 -8.80 -14.83
CA TYR A 167 -1.78 -8.46 -14.40
C TYR A 167 -1.21 -7.29 -15.21
N ASN A 168 -1.29 -7.35 -16.55
CA ASN A 168 -0.72 -6.34 -17.43
C ASN A 168 -1.35 -4.96 -17.18
N GLN A 169 -2.67 -4.90 -17.02
CA GLN A 169 -3.40 -3.66 -16.77
C GLN A 169 -3.02 -3.04 -15.41
N HIS A 170 -3.08 -3.83 -14.34
CA HIS A 170 -2.81 -3.36 -12.99
C HIS A 170 -1.34 -3.09 -12.72
N LYS A 171 -0.42 -3.82 -13.37
CA LYS A 171 1.01 -3.53 -13.36
C LYS A 171 1.31 -2.22 -14.07
N ALA A 172 0.79 -2.03 -15.29
CA ALA A 172 0.98 -0.78 -16.01
C ALA A 172 0.37 0.43 -15.26
N TRP A 173 -0.73 0.22 -14.52
CA TRP A 173 -1.28 1.27 -13.66
C TRP A 173 -0.35 1.54 -12.47
N CYS A 174 0.22 0.52 -11.84
CA CYS A 174 1.21 0.67 -10.77
C CYS A 174 2.40 1.53 -11.22
N ASP A 175 2.94 1.24 -12.41
CA ASP A 175 4.04 2.00 -13.03
C ASP A 175 3.70 3.48 -13.22
N ARG A 176 2.45 3.80 -13.62
CA ARG A 176 1.99 5.19 -13.82
C ARG A 176 1.66 5.89 -12.50
N TYR A 177 1.10 5.18 -11.53
CA TYR A 177 0.66 5.77 -10.26
C TYR A 177 1.85 6.13 -9.37
N PHE A 178 2.81 5.21 -9.23
CA PHE A 178 4.00 5.39 -8.39
C PHE A 178 5.15 6.04 -9.15
N TYR A 179 4.87 7.13 -9.86
CA TYR A 179 5.85 7.90 -10.61
C TYR A 179 6.11 9.25 -9.95
N LEU A 180 7.36 9.71 -9.93
CA LEU A 180 7.76 11.03 -9.43
C LEU A 180 8.11 11.95 -10.62
N PRO A 181 7.17 12.78 -11.12
CA PRO A 181 7.38 13.57 -12.33
C PRO A 181 8.57 14.53 -12.23
N HIS A 182 8.79 15.12 -11.05
CA HIS A 182 9.90 16.05 -10.80
C HIS A 182 11.27 15.38 -10.66
N ARG A 183 11.31 14.04 -10.60
CA ARG A 183 12.54 13.23 -10.58
C ARG A 183 12.74 12.38 -11.83
N ASN A 184 11.70 12.25 -12.64
CA ASN A 184 11.67 11.39 -13.82
C ASN A 184 12.04 9.92 -13.49
N GLU A 185 11.54 9.40 -12.37
CA GLU A 185 11.77 8.03 -11.90
C GLU A 185 10.50 7.46 -11.25
N THR A 186 10.33 6.14 -11.29
CA THR A 186 9.33 5.48 -10.45
C THR A 186 9.79 5.41 -8.99
N ARG A 187 8.85 5.28 -8.06
CA ARG A 187 9.13 5.11 -6.63
C ARG A 187 9.94 3.83 -6.37
N GLY A 188 9.62 2.78 -7.13
CA GLY A 188 10.21 1.46 -7.02
C GLY A 188 9.98 0.65 -8.30
N ILE A 189 10.01 -0.68 -8.18
CA ILE A 189 9.86 -1.62 -9.31
C ILE A 189 8.40 -2.01 -9.60
N GLY A 190 7.46 -1.35 -8.94
CA GLY A 190 6.03 -1.54 -9.14
C GLY A 190 5.49 -2.82 -8.49
N GLY A 191 4.44 -3.36 -9.09
CA GLY A 191 3.64 -4.48 -8.59
C GLY A 191 2.25 -4.39 -9.18
N LEU A 192 1.21 -4.35 -8.34
CA LEU A 192 -0.17 -4.16 -8.78
C LEU A 192 -0.71 -2.84 -8.24
N PHE A 193 -1.51 -2.14 -9.04
CA PHE A 193 -2.36 -1.06 -8.58
C PHE A 193 -3.69 -1.10 -9.33
N PHE A 194 -4.79 -0.98 -8.60
CA PHE A 194 -6.13 -0.86 -9.15
C PHE A 194 -6.99 0.05 -8.28
N ASP A 195 -7.95 0.70 -8.92
CA ASP A 195 -8.97 1.52 -8.28
C ASP A 195 -10.24 1.39 -9.12
N ASP A 196 -11.37 1.80 -8.56
CA ASP A 196 -12.66 1.75 -9.27
C ASP A 196 -13.05 0.37 -9.80
N LEU A 197 -12.58 -0.72 -9.18
CA LEU A 197 -12.88 -2.08 -9.60
C LEU A 197 -14.31 -2.46 -9.21
N ASN A 198 -15.23 -2.37 -10.16
CA ASN A 198 -16.64 -2.76 -10.05
C ASN A 198 -17.23 -3.33 -11.34
N GLU A 199 -16.38 -3.70 -12.30
CA GLU A 199 -16.77 -4.22 -13.60
C GLU A 199 -17.22 -5.70 -13.58
N TRP A 200 -16.84 -6.46 -12.55
CA TRP A 200 -17.27 -7.85 -12.35
C TRP A 200 -18.35 -7.96 -11.28
N PRO A 201 -19.02 -9.12 -11.14
CA PRO A 201 -19.86 -9.38 -9.97
C PRO A 201 -19.11 -9.11 -8.67
N PHE A 202 -19.80 -8.57 -7.67
CA PHE A 202 -19.22 -8.19 -6.38
C PHE A 202 -18.34 -9.28 -5.78
N GLU A 203 -18.82 -10.53 -5.81
CA GLU A 203 -18.14 -11.70 -5.27
C GLU A 203 -16.81 -11.97 -5.98
N GLN A 204 -16.74 -11.70 -7.29
CA GLN A 204 -15.51 -11.84 -8.07
C GLN A 204 -14.52 -10.70 -7.80
N CYS A 205 -14.99 -9.45 -7.71
CA CYS A 205 -14.14 -8.32 -7.30
C CYS A 205 -13.61 -8.50 -5.87
N PHE A 206 -14.45 -9.00 -4.97
CA PHE A 206 -14.07 -9.30 -3.60
C PHE A 206 -13.02 -10.41 -3.55
N ALA A 207 -13.23 -11.53 -4.25
CA ALA A 207 -12.23 -12.60 -4.35
C ALA A 207 -10.88 -12.11 -4.93
N TYR A 208 -10.91 -11.19 -5.89
CA TYR A 208 -9.69 -10.58 -6.42
C TYR A 208 -8.96 -9.72 -5.37
N MET A 209 -9.71 -8.89 -4.65
CA MET A 209 -9.16 -8.10 -3.54
C MET A 209 -8.57 -9.00 -2.45
N GLN A 210 -9.20 -10.14 -2.14
CA GLN A 210 -8.67 -11.13 -1.20
C GLN A 210 -7.34 -11.72 -1.69
N ALA A 211 -7.29 -12.17 -2.95
CA ALA A 211 -6.07 -12.71 -3.57
C ALA A 211 -4.91 -11.71 -3.57
N VAL A 212 -5.18 -10.42 -3.83
CA VAL A 212 -4.16 -9.36 -3.76
C VAL A 212 -3.67 -9.16 -2.32
N GLY A 213 -4.58 -9.10 -1.35
CA GLY A 213 -4.23 -8.91 0.06
C GLY A 213 -3.35 -10.04 0.60
N GLU A 214 -3.72 -11.28 0.33
CA GLU A 214 -2.97 -12.48 0.74
C GLU A 214 -1.64 -12.60 -0.03
N GLY A 215 -1.66 -12.31 -1.34
CA GLY A 215 -0.51 -12.39 -2.23
C GLY A 215 0.65 -11.47 -1.83
N TYR A 216 0.37 -10.35 -1.14
CA TYR A 216 1.41 -9.45 -0.63
C TYR A 216 2.44 -10.18 0.23
N THR A 217 2.00 -10.94 1.25
CA THR A 217 2.95 -11.65 2.15
C THR A 217 3.62 -12.83 1.45
N GLN A 218 2.90 -13.51 0.55
CA GLN A 218 3.47 -14.58 -0.28
C GLN A 218 4.61 -14.08 -1.17
N ALA A 219 4.51 -12.83 -1.66
CA ALA A 219 5.55 -12.20 -2.46
C ALA A 219 6.67 -11.57 -1.61
N TYR A 220 6.32 -10.91 -0.49
CA TYR A 220 7.27 -10.10 0.26
C TYR A 220 8.12 -10.90 1.25
N VAL A 221 7.51 -11.80 2.03
CA VAL A 221 8.21 -12.51 3.11
C VAL A 221 9.39 -13.34 2.60
N PRO A 222 9.29 -14.07 1.47
CA PRO A 222 10.45 -14.79 0.93
C PRO A 222 11.63 -13.88 0.55
N ILE A 223 11.36 -12.66 0.05
CA ILE A 223 12.39 -11.66 -0.24
C ILE A 223 13.04 -11.19 1.06
N VAL A 224 12.24 -10.90 2.09
CA VAL A 224 12.73 -10.53 3.43
C VAL A 224 13.65 -11.62 3.99
N GLU A 225 13.21 -12.87 4.01
CA GLU A 225 13.98 -14.01 4.54
C GLU A 225 15.32 -14.19 3.81
N LYS A 226 15.32 -14.03 2.49
CA LYS A 226 16.52 -14.15 1.66
C LYS A 226 17.54 -13.04 1.92
N ARG A 227 17.09 -11.82 2.23
CA ARG A 227 17.94 -10.62 2.27
C ARG A 227 18.23 -10.09 3.67
N LYS A 228 17.45 -10.45 4.69
CA LYS A 228 17.56 -9.84 6.04
C LYS A 228 18.95 -9.95 6.68
N ASN A 229 19.70 -11.00 6.34
CA ASN A 229 21.04 -11.26 6.86
C ASN A 229 22.19 -10.81 5.96
N THR A 230 21.91 -10.15 4.81
CA THR A 230 22.97 -9.66 3.92
C THR A 230 23.80 -8.59 4.64
N PRO A 231 25.13 -8.73 4.77
CA PRO A 231 25.96 -7.71 5.40
C PRO A 231 25.89 -6.39 4.62
N PHE A 232 25.87 -5.27 5.34
CA PHE A 232 25.91 -3.94 4.74
C PHE A 232 26.83 -3.02 5.56
N THR A 233 27.19 -1.91 4.95
CA THR A 233 28.13 -0.89 5.40
C THR A 233 27.39 0.44 5.61
N GLU A 234 28.05 1.38 6.27
CA GLU A 234 27.48 2.72 6.46
C GLU A 234 27.18 3.43 5.12
N ARG A 235 27.98 3.19 4.07
CA ARG A 235 27.73 3.74 2.74
C ARG A 235 26.35 3.30 2.22
N GLU A 236 26.05 2.00 2.31
CA GLU A 236 24.79 1.45 1.83
C GLU A 236 23.60 1.95 2.66
N ARG A 237 23.80 2.13 3.96
CA ARG A 237 22.82 2.75 4.85
C ARG A 237 22.55 4.21 4.48
N GLN A 238 23.58 5.01 4.20
CA GLN A 238 23.40 6.41 3.80
C GLN A 238 22.66 6.55 2.46
N PHE A 239 22.91 5.62 1.53
CA PHE A 239 22.13 5.55 0.28
C PHE A 239 20.68 5.14 0.53
N GLN A 240 20.42 4.17 1.41
CA GLN A 240 19.05 3.81 1.83
C GLN A 240 18.30 5.02 2.39
N LEU A 241 18.92 5.79 3.28
CA LEU A 241 18.32 7.00 3.86
C LEU A 241 18.04 8.07 2.78
N TYR A 242 18.94 8.23 1.82
CA TYR A 242 18.74 9.12 0.68
C TYR A 242 17.54 8.68 -0.18
N ARG A 243 17.45 7.40 -0.53
CA ARG A 243 16.33 6.84 -1.31
C ARG A 243 15.01 6.87 -0.53
N ARG A 244 15.02 6.70 0.79
CA ARG A 244 13.84 6.93 1.65
C ARG A 244 13.33 8.38 1.56
N GLY A 245 14.20 9.35 1.27
CA GLY A 245 13.79 10.72 0.94
C GLY A 245 12.85 10.79 -0.27
N ARG A 246 13.06 9.95 -1.30
CA ARG A 246 12.13 9.84 -2.45
C ARG A 246 10.79 9.25 -2.09
N TYR A 247 10.78 8.29 -1.16
CA TYR A 247 9.54 7.72 -0.64
C TYR A 247 8.70 8.80 0.08
N VAL A 248 9.36 9.64 0.89
CA VAL A 248 8.73 10.81 1.54
C VAL A 248 8.23 11.83 0.51
N GLU A 249 9.05 12.16 -0.51
CA GLU A 249 8.64 13.06 -1.60
C GLU A 249 7.35 12.57 -2.27
N PHE A 250 7.25 11.28 -2.61
CA PHE A 250 6.04 10.73 -3.22
C PHE A 250 4.84 10.83 -2.28
N ASN A 251 4.95 10.35 -1.05
CA ASN A 251 3.81 10.27 -0.15
C ASN A 251 3.27 11.65 0.26
N LEU A 252 4.13 12.66 0.43
CA LEU A 252 3.69 13.98 0.86
C LEU A 252 3.27 14.91 -0.28
N VAL A 253 3.74 14.67 -1.51
CA VAL A 253 3.50 15.57 -2.65
C VAL A 253 2.49 14.99 -3.65
N LEU A 254 2.48 13.66 -3.83
CA LEU A 254 1.79 13.01 -4.96
C LEU A 254 0.74 11.99 -4.52
N ASP A 255 0.92 11.31 -3.39
CA ASP A 255 0.01 10.25 -2.98
C ASP A 255 -1.38 10.80 -2.64
N ARG A 256 -2.37 10.43 -3.46
CA ARG A 256 -3.76 10.89 -3.32
C ARG A 256 -4.35 10.47 -1.98
N GLY A 257 -4.02 9.26 -1.50
CA GLY A 257 -4.52 8.73 -0.24
C GLY A 257 -4.05 9.55 0.96
N THR A 258 -2.75 9.83 1.03
CA THR A 258 -2.14 10.65 2.08
C THR A 258 -2.68 12.08 2.07
N LEU A 259 -2.69 12.74 0.89
CA LEU A 259 -3.20 14.10 0.75
C LEU A 259 -4.67 14.22 1.16
N PHE A 260 -5.51 13.29 0.67
CA PHE A 260 -6.93 13.26 1.02
C PHE A 260 -7.12 13.07 2.52
N GLY A 261 -6.45 12.07 3.13
CA GLY A 261 -6.56 11.77 4.55
C GLY A 261 -6.22 12.96 5.44
N LEU A 262 -5.15 13.70 5.11
CA LEU A 262 -4.74 14.89 5.86
C LEU A 262 -5.73 16.05 5.68
N GLN A 263 -6.25 16.25 4.46
CA GLN A 263 -7.20 17.33 4.16
C GLN A 263 -8.60 17.10 4.76
N THR A 264 -9.01 15.83 4.94
CA THR A 264 -10.35 15.49 5.43
C THR A 264 -10.42 15.21 6.94
N GLY A 265 -9.37 15.51 7.70
CA GLY A 265 -9.33 15.25 9.15
C GLY A 265 -9.27 13.75 9.48
N GLY A 266 -8.56 12.98 8.67
CA GLY A 266 -8.14 11.63 9.02
C GLY A 266 -7.18 11.64 10.22
N ARG A 267 -7.01 10.49 10.86
CA ARG A 267 -6.10 10.36 12.01
C ARG A 267 -4.64 10.48 11.53
N THR A 268 -4.04 11.66 11.74
CA THR A 268 -2.71 12.02 11.22
C THR A 268 -1.64 10.97 11.50
N GLU A 269 -1.53 10.49 12.74
CA GLU A 269 -0.55 9.46 13.12
C GLU A 269 -0.75 8.13 12.38
N SER A 270 -1.99 7.76 12.05
CA SER A 270 -2.25 6.56 11.25
C SER A 270 -1.90 6.77 9.77
N ILE A 271 -2.04 7.99 9.24
CA ILE A 271 -1.73 8.32 7.84
C ILE A 271 -0.21 8.41 7.64
N LEU A 272 0.47 9.13 8.53
CA LEU A 272 1.91 9.37 8.45
C LEU A 272 2.76 8.18 8.94
N MET A 273 2.12 7.09 9.41
CA MET A 273 2.78 5.81 9.63
C MET A 273 3.57 5.33 8.40
N SER A 274 3.11 5.70 7.21
CA SER A 274 3.79 5.41 5.94
C SER A 274 5.18 6.05 5.79
N MET A 275 5.57 6.97 6.68
CA MET A 275 6.87 7.61 6.63
C MET A 275 7.97 6.70 7.19
N PRO A 276 9.17 6.69 6.59
CA PRO A 276 10.32 6.02 7.16
C PRO A 276 10.74 6.68 8.48
N PRO A 277 11.41 5.94 9.38
CA PRO A 277 11.84 6.48 10.66
C PRO A 277 12.94 7.54 10.49
N LEU A 278 13.73 7.42 9.42
CA LEU A 278 14.78 8.35 9.03
C LEU A 278 14.83 8.44 7.51
N ALA A 279 15.06 9.66 7.01
CA ALA A 279 15.32 9.97 5.61
C ALA A 279 16.39 11.07 5.52
N ARG A 280 17.10 11.13 4.40
CA ARG A 280 18.17 12.10 4.15
C ARG A 280 17.92 12.81 2.82
N TRP A 281 18.22 14.10 2.78
CA TRP A 281 18.28 14.88 1.54
C TRP A 281 19.67 15.49 1.41
N GLU A 282 20.19 15.48 0.19
CA GLU A 282 21.50 16.03 -0.13
C GLU A 282 21.40 16.79 -1.46
N TYR A 283 21.91 18.02 -1.47
CA TYR A 283 21.87 18.89 -2.63
C TYR A 283 22.73 18.31 -3.76
N ALA A 284 22.14 18.18 -4.95
CA ALA A 284 22.81 17.70 -6.16
C ALA A 284 23.51 16.33 -6.03
N TYR A 285 23.13 15.49 -5.07
CA TYR A 285 23.70 14.15 -4.93
C TYR A 285 23.48 13.31 -6.19
N GLN A 286 24.55 12.66 -6.63
CA GLN A 286 24.55 11.64 -7.67
C GLN A 286 25.39 10.46 -7.16
N PRO A 287 24.92 9.21 -7.32
CA PRO A 287 25.75 8.05 -7.00
C PRO A 287 26.96 8.02 -7.94
N GLU A 288 28.09 7.52 -7.45
CA GLU A 288 29.29 7.32 -8.26
C GLU A 288 28.98 6.35 -9.41
N SER A 289 29.51 6.63 -10.60
CA SER A 289 29.35 5.73 -11.75
C SER A 289 29.90 4.34 -11.46
N ASP A 290 29.34 3.32 -12.12
CA ASP A 290 29.74 1.91 -11.95
C ASP A 290 29.56 1.33 -10.53
N THR A 291 28.74 1.98 -9.69
CA THR A 291 28.34 1.47 -8.38
C THR A 291 26.95 0.80 -8.39
N PRO A 292 26.65 -0.12 -7.45
CA PRO A 292 25.30 -0.65 -7.28
C PRO A 292 24.24 0.45 -7.05
N GLU A 293 24.62 1.56 -6.42
CA GLU A 293 23.75 2.73 -6.21
C GLU A 293 23.33 3.39 -7.54
N ALA A 294 24.26 3.50 -8.51
CA ALA A 294 23.95 4.04 -9.84
C ALA A 294 23.06 3.09 -10.66
N GLN A 295 23.27 1.77 -10.51
CA GLN A 295 22.49 0.74 -11.20
C GLN A 295 21.00 0.77 -10.85
N LEU A 296 20.62 1.25 -9.66
CA LEU A 296 19.23 1.38 -9.25
C LEU A 296 18.39 2.16 -10.29
N SER A 297 18.96 3.15 -10.98
CA SER A 297 18.25 3.93 -11.99
C SER A 297 17.67 3.09 -13.14
N GLU A 298 18.31 1.96 -13.48
CA GLU A 298 17.83 1.00 -14.50
C GLU A 298 16.61 0.18 -14.04
N PHE A 299 16.33 0.20 -12.74
CA PHE A 299 15.19 -0.47 -12.12
C PHE A 299 14.04 0.51 -11.85
N LEU A 300 14.31 1.82 -11.79
CA LEU A 300 13.32 2.87 -11.52
C LEU A 300 12.65 3.43 -12.79
N VAL A 301 12.50 2.55 -13.77
CA VAL A 301 11.78 2.79 -15.03
C VAL A 301 10.81 1.63 -15.27
N PRO A 302 9.63 1.89 -15.86
CA PRO A 302 8.70 0.83 -16.22
C PRO A 302 9.37 -0.20 -17.13
N ARG A 303 9.36 -1.47 -16.72
CA ARG A 303 9.90 -2.59 -17.50
C ARG A 303 9.16 -3.87 -17.20
N GLU A 304 9.29 -4.83 -18.11
CA GLU A 304 8.78 -6.18 -17.91
C GLU A 304 9.78 -6.98 -17.07
N TRP A 305 9.25 -7.71 -16.07
CA TRP A 305 10.01 -8.49 -15.10
C TRP A 305 9.84 -9.99 -15.35
#